data_AF-A0A672H7F3-F1
#
_entry.id   AF-A0A672H7F3-F1
#
_cell.length_a   1.000
_cell.length_b   1.000
_cell.length_c   1.000
_cell.angle_alpha   90.00
_cell.angle_beta   90.00
_cell.angle_gamma   90.00
#
_symmetry.space_group_name_H-M   'P 1'
#
loop_
_entity.id
_entity.type
_entity.pdbx_description
1 polymer ?
#
loop_
_entity_poly.entity_id
_entity_poly.type
_entity_poly.pdbx_seq_one_letter_code
_entity_poly.pdbx_strand_id
1 'polypeptide(L)'
;LCDMDLDAITADMLSEWETHETAFGESPESLQSNSESSIDCMCSSPEMQTKTKMSTKRRMKASEREKMRMRSLAEALHQLRDYLPPDYSKRGQPLTKIQTLKYTIEYINKLSDILGRA
;
A
#
# COMPACT_ATOMS: atom_id res chain seq x y z
N LEU A 1 10.91 -32.26 4.89
CA LEU A 1 11.29 -30.97 4.28
C LEU A 1 10.33 -30.79 3.12
N CYS A 2 9.16 -30.20 3.37
CA CYS A 2 8.21 -29.96 2.28
C CYS A 2 8.78 -28.79 1.48
N ASP A 3 9.41 -29.12 0.36
CA ASP A 3 9.85 -28.20 -0.69
C ASP A 3 8.58 -27.67 -1.38
N MET A 4 7.82 -26.85 -0.65
CA MET A 4 6.79 -26.02 -1.26
C MET A 4 7.56 -24.89 -1.93
N ASP A 5 7.72 -25.02 -3.25
CA ASP A 5 8.42 -24.05 -4.08
C ASP A 5 7.84 -22.66 -3.83
N LEU A 6 8.56 -21.88 -3.02
CA LEU A 6 8.16 -20.56 -2.56
C LEU A 6 8.02 -19.60 -3.75
N ASP A 7 8.72 -19.88 -4.85
CA ASP A 7 8.59 -19.14 -6.09
C ASP A 7 7.30 -19.49 -6.82
N ALA A 8 6.80 -20.74 -6.73
CA ALA A 8 5.48 -21.12 -7.22
C ALA A 8 4.33 -20.47 -6.43
N ILE A 9 4.43 -20.43 -5.09
CA ILE A 9 3.43 -19.71 -4.25
C ILE A 9 3.45 -18.21 -4.53
N THR A 10 4.65 -17.64 -4.70
CA THR A 10 4.80 -16.22 -5.05
C THR A 10 4.20 -15.95 -6.44
N ALA A 11 4.39 -16.84 -7.42
CA ALA A 11 3.81 -16.72 -8.75
C ALA A 11 2.27 -16.83 -8.74
N ASP A 12 1.71 -17.73 -7.92
CA ASP A 12 0.27 -17.91 -7.78
C ASP A 12 -0.40 -16.66 -7.17
N MET A 13 0.15 -16.14 -6.06
CA MET A 13 -0.35 -14.90 -5.44
C MET A 13 -0.22 -13.67 -6.35
N LEU A 14 0.84 -13.60 -7.18
CA LEU A 14 1.01 -12.52 -8.16
C LEU A 14 0.04 -12.65 -9.34
N SER A 15 -0.31 -13.87 -9.74
CA SER A 15 -1.28 -14.13 -10.80
C SER A 15 -2.70 -13.72 -10.39
N GLU A 16 -3.07 -13.93 -9.13
CA GLU A 16 -4.37 -13.50 -8.60
C GLU A 16 -4.51 -11.97 -8.62
N TRP A 17 -3.42 -11.25 -8.35
CA TRP A 17 -3.39 -9.77 -8.33
C TRP A 17 -3.45 -9.13 -9.74
N GLU A 18 -3.13 -9.87 -10.80
CA GLU A 18 -3.11 -9.34 -12.18
C GLU A 18 -4.52 -9.27 -12.82
N THR A 19 -5.55 -9.85 -12.17
CA THR A 19 -6.90 -10.02 -12.74
C THR A 19 -7.79 -8.76 -12.68
N HIS A 20 -7.36 -7.66 -12.05
CA HIS A 20 -8.24 -6.50 -11.80
C HIS A 20 -7.75 -5.16 -12.35
N GLU A 21 -7.04 -5.17 -13.49
CA GLU A 21 -6.70 -3.95 -14.26
C GLU A 21 -7.43 -3.91 -15.63
N THR A 22 -8.61 -4.53 -15.75
CA THR A 22 -9.49 -4.39 -16.94
C THR A 22 -10.95 -4.15 -16.56
N ALA A 23 -11.22 -3.08 -15.83
CA ALA A 23 -12.57 -2.52 -15.76
C ALA A 23 -12.51 -0.98 -15.66
N PHE A 24 -11.93 -0.37 -16.70
CA PHE A 24 -12.19 1.03 -17.00
C PHE A 24 -13.55 1.11 -17.70
N GLY A 25 -14.56 1.61 -17.00
CA GLY A 25 -15.81 2.07 -17.62
C GLY A 25 -17.06 1.51 -16.96
N GLU A 26 -17.65 2.27 -16.05
CA GLU A 26 -18.97 2.89 -16.26
C GLU A 26 -19.32 3.79 -15.07
N SER A 27 -19.72 5.02 -15.41
CA SER A 27 -20.35 5.98 -14.49
C SER A 27 -21.76 5.49 -14.16
N PRO A 28 -22.24 5.74 -12.93
CA PRO A 28 -23.46 6.55 -12.86
C PRO A 28 -23.43 7.60 -11.75
N GLU A 29 -24.01 8.74 -12.09
CA GLU A 29 -24.42 9.81 -11.20
C GLU A 29 -25.27 9.30 -10.03
N SER A 30 -25.00 9.79 -8.82
CA SER A 30 -26.03 9.92 -7.79
C SER A 30 -25.76 11.14 -6.93
N LEU A 31 -26.76 12.01 -6.91
CA LEU A 31 -26.87 13.24 -6.15
C LEU A 31 -27.02 12.96 -4.64
N GLN A 32 -26.56 13.93 -3.83
CA GLN A 32 -27.08 14.43 -2.53
C GLN A 32 -25.90 14.80 -1.61
N SER A 33 -25.59 16.09 -1.47
CA SER A 33 -26.19 17.02 -0.50
C SER A 33 -25.76 16.75 0.95
N ASN A 34 -24.77 17.51 1.43
CA ASN A 34 -24.82 18.02 2.79
C ASN A 34 -24.17 19.42 2.87
N SER A 35 -24.88 20.33 3.54
CA SER A 35 -24.66 21.78 3.55
C SER A 35 -23.48 22.22 4.44
N GLU A 36 -22.81 23.26 3.94
CA GLU A 36 -22.34 24.49 4.61
C GLU A 36 -21.48 24.41 5.90
N SER A 37 -20.24 24.91 5.80
CA SER A 37 -19.94 26.18 6.49
C SER A 37 -18.89 27.01 5.75
N SER A 38 -19.29 28.26 5.57
CA SER A 38 -18.62 29.43 5.02
C SER A 38 -17.15 29.61 5.41
N ILE A 39 -16.30 29.79 4.40
CA ILE A 39 -15.37 30.93 4.37
C ILE A 39 -15.30 31.47 2.94
N ASP A 40 -15.87 32.64 2.72
CA ASP A 40 -15.71 33.42 1.50
C ASP A 40 -14.25 33.74 1.24
N CYS A 41 -13.76 33.45 0.03
CA CYS A 41 -12.65 34.20 -0.53
C CYS A 41 -12.85 34.37 -2.03
N MET A 42 -13.76 35.30 -2.34
CA MET A 42 -13.86 35.92 -3.66
C MET A 42 -12.53 36.61 -3.97
N CYS A 43 -11.82 36.11 -4.98
CA CYS A 43 -10.88 36.92 -5.73
C CYS A 43 -11.12 36.64 -7.23
N SER A 44 -11.45 37.72 -7.93
CA SER A 44 -12.07 37.79 -9.25
C SER A 44 -11.28 37.11 -10.39
N SER A 45 -12.01 36.52 -11.35
CA SER A 45 -11.54 36.13 -12.69
C SER A 45 -11.02 37.35 -13.48
N PRO A 46 -10.13 37.21 -14.51
CA PRO A 46 -10.33 36.35 -15.69
C PRO A 46 -9.04 35.69 -16.27
N GLU A 47 -9.21 34.95 -17.36
CA GLU A 47 -8.18 34.58 -18.37
C GLU A 47 -7.30 33.32 -18.13
N MET A 48 -7.81 32.20 -18.66
CA MET A 48 -7.18 31.06 -19.38
C MET A 48 -5.80 30.46 -19.00
N GLN A 49 -5.03 30.99 -18.04
CA GLN A 49 -3.71 30.47 -17.62
C GLN A 49 -3.72 29.87 -16.19
N THR A 50 -4.86 29.89 -15.51
CA THR A 50 -5.01 29.50 -14.09
C THR A 50 -5.39 28.02 -13.89
N LYS A 51 -5.89 27.36 -14.94
CA LYS A 51 -6.33 25.95 -14.90
C LYS A 51 -5.20 24.98 -14.57
N THR A 52 -4.01 25.21 -15.13
CA THR A 52 -2.80 24.42 -14.86
C THR A 52 -2.26 24.65 -13.45
N LYS A 53 -2.32 25.88 -12.91
CA LYS A 53 -1.85 26.20 -11.55
C LYS A 53 -2.71 25.58 -10.44
N MET A 54 -4.04 25.59 -10.59
CA MET A 54 -4.94 24.91 -9.64
C MET A 54 -4.80 23.37 -9.73
N SER A 55 -4.57 22.83 -10.93
CA SER A 55 -4.24 21.41 -11.13
C SER A 55 -2.96 21.01 -10.40
N THR A 56 -1.89 21.81 -10.49
CA THR A 56 -0.63 21.55 -9.77
C THR A 56 -0.83 21.55 -8.26
N LYS A 57 -1.60 22.49 -7.69
CA LYS A 57 -1.92 22.50 -6.25
C LYS A 57 -2.67 21.23 -5.82
N ARG A 58 -3.64 20.76 -6.60
CA ARG A 58 -4.38 19.50 -6.34
C ARG A 58 -3.45 18.29 -6.41
N ARG A 59 -2.57 18.23 -7.42
CA ARG A 59 -1.55 17.18 -7.57
C ARG A 59 -0.60 17.15 -6.38
N MET A 60 -0.08 18.29 -5.94
CA MET A 60 0.80 18.39 -4.76
C MET A 60 0.13 17.86 -3.49
N LYS A 61 -1.12 18.26 -3.22
CA LYS A 61 -1.89 17.73 -2.07
C LYS A 61 -2.10 16.22 -2.18
N ALA A 62 -2.33 15.69 -3.38
CA ALA A 62 -2.45 14.25 -3.61
C ALA A 62 -1.11 13.52 -3.39
N SER A 63 -0.01 14.07 -3.89
CA SER A 63 1.33 13.50 -3.71
C SER A 63 1.74 13.47 -2.24
N GLU A 64 1.46 14.52 -1.45
CA GLU A 64 1.77 14.49 -0.01
C GLU A 64 0.90 13.46 0.73
N ARG A 65 -0.37 13.30 0.34
CA ARG A 65 -1.21 12.22 0.89
C ARG A 65 -0.62 10.85 0.60
N GLU A 66 -0.20 10.60 -0.64
CA GLU A 66 0.42 9.33 -1.02
C GLU A 66 1.75 9.12 -0.29
N LYS A 67 2.53 10.18 -0.10
CA LYS A 67 3.76 10.14 0.70
C LYS A 67 3.46 9.71 2.14
N MET A 68 2.43 10.26 2.78
CA MET A 68 2.01 9.83 4.12
C MET A 68 1.54 8.37 4.12
N ARG A 69 0.77 7.95 3.11
CA ARG A 69 0.37 6.55 2.94
C ARG A 69 1.58 5.61 2.84
N MET A 70 2.58 5.97 2.04
CA MET A 70 3.81 5.20 1.89
C MET A 70 4.68 5.21 3.15
N ARG A 71 4.73 6.31 3.91
CA ARG A 71 5.40 6.34 5.22
C ARG A 71 4.77 5.35 6.20
N SER A 72 3.45 5.36 6.32
CA SER A 72 2.72 4.43 7.20
C SER A 72 2.95 2.96 6.79
N LEU A 73 2.95 2.67 5.49
CA LEU A 73 3.27 1.32 4.99
C LEU A 73 4.71 0.90 5.35
N ALA A 74 5.68 1.80 5.20
CA ALA A 74 7.06 1.52 5.56
C ALA A 74 7.24 1.27 7.06
N GLU A 75 6.53 2.02 7.89
CA GLU A 75 6.53 1.85 9.35
C GLU A 75 5.95 0.50 9.77
N ALA A 76 4.78 0.12 9.25
CA ALA A 76 4.18 -1.18 9.51
C ALA A 76 5.11 -2.34 9.08
N LEU A 77 5.83 -2.16 7.95
CA LEU A 77 6.78 -3.15 7.46
C LEU A 77 8.06 -3.20 8.31
N HIS A 78 8.48 -2.09 8.95
CA HIS A 78 9.55 -2.12 9.97
C HIS A 78 9.08 -2.85 11.22
N GLN A 79 7.90 -2.53 11.76
CA GLN A 79 7.33 -3.22 12.92
C GLN A 79 7.22 -4.73 12.68
N LEU A 80 6.84 -5.14 11.47
CA LEU A 80 6.81 -6.56 11.11
C LEU A 80 8.17 -7.25 11.24
N ARG A 81 9.27 -6.54 10.94
CA ARG A 81 10.63 -7.10 11.08
C ARG A 81 11.03 -7.32 12.54
N ASP A 82 10.50 -6.54 13.47
CA ASP A 82 10.81 -6.67 14.90
C ASP A 82 10.26 -7.99 15.49
N TYR A 83 9.25 -8.59 14.83
CA TYR A 83 8.72 -9.91 15.19
C TYR A 83 9.44 -11.07 14.50
N LEU A 84 10.34 -10.81 13.56
CA LEU A 84 11.08 -11.87 12.88
C LEU A 84 12.33 -12.28 13.69
N PRO A 85 12.61 -13.59 13.80
CA PRO A 85 13.83 -14.06 14.46
C PRO A 85 15.11 -13.47 13.83
N PRO A 86 16.14 -13.15 14.65
CA PRO A 86 17.40 -12.58 14.16
C PRO A 86 18.11 -13.42 13.09
N ASP A 87 17.91 -14.74 13.10
CA ASP A 87 18.50 -15.68 12.13
C ASP A 87 18.12 -15.38 10.67
N TYR A 88 16.98 -14.72 10.45
CA TYR A 88 16.53 -14.29 9.13
C TYR A 88 17.30 -13.04 8.64
N SER A 89 17.79 -12.20 9.56
CA SER A 89 18.58 -11.01 9.26
C SER A 89 20.07 -11.36 9.14
N LYS A 90 20.44 -12.04 8.05
CA LYS A 90 21.83 -12.44 7.82
C LYS A 90 22.71 -11.20 7.61
N ARG A 91 23.74 -11.03 8.46
CA ARG A 91 24.83 -10.05 8.36
C ARG A 91 24.50 -8.60 8.76
N GLY A 92 23.49 -8.38 9.61
CA GLY A 92 23.19 -7.03 10.13
C GLY A 92 22.70 -6.05 9.07
N GLN A 93 22.30 -6.56 7.90
CA GLN A 93 21.66 -5.78 6.85
C GLN A 93 20.14 -5.80 7.05
N PRO A 94 19.44 -4.67 6.85
CA PRO A 94 17.99 -4.65 6.95
C PRO A 94 17.36 -5.50 5.85
N LEU A 95 16.35 -6.30 6.20
CA LEU A 95 15.61 -7.14 5.24
C LEU A 95 14.96 -6.29 4.15
N THR A 96 14.99 -6.75 2.90
CA THR A 96 14.19 -6.14 1.82
C THR A 96 12.69 -6.39 2.03
N LYS A 97 11.83 -5.61 1.36
CA LYS A 97 10.36 -5.76 1.49
C LYS A 97 9.89 -7.18 1.15
N ILE A 98 10.39 -7.74 0.05
CA ILE A 98 10.07 -9.10 -0.38
C ILE A 98 10.55 -10.14 0.63
N GLN A 99 11.77 -10.00 1.14
CA GLN A 99 12.30 -10.93 2.15
C GLN A 99 11.49 -10.89 3.44
N THR A 100 11.12 -9.70 3.93
CA THR A 100 10.28 -9.56 5.12
C THR A 100 8.97 -10.33 4.95
N LEU A 101 8.28 -10.14 3.82
CA LEU A 101 7.01 -10.84 3.56
C LEU A 101 7.21 -12.36 3.45
N LYS A 102 8.23 -12.82 2.71
CA LYS A 102 8.56 -14.25 2.59
C LYS A 102 8.83 -14.88 3.96
N TYR A 103 9.69 -14.27 4.77
CA TYR A 103 10.06 -14.79 6.09
C TYR A 103 8.93 -14.74 7.11
N THR A 104 8.03 -13.74 7.04
CA THR A 104 6.82 -13.71 7.87
C THR A 104 5.94 -14.92 7.61
N ILE A 105 5.69 -15.27 6.35
CA ILE A 105 4.87 -16.43 5.99
C ILE A 105 5.52 -17.72 6.53
N GLU A 106 6.81 -17.91 6.31
CA GLU A 106 7.56 -19.06 6.83
C GLU A 106 7.50 -19.16 8.35
N TYR A 107 7.62 -18.01 9.05
CA TYR A 107 7.63 -17.98 10.50
C TYR A 107 6.25 -18.30 11.10
N ILE A 108 5.17 -17.77 10.51
CA ILE A 108 3.79 -18.12 10.92
C ILE A 108 3.55 -19.63 10.74
N ASN A 109 3.96 -20.21 9.61
CA ASN A 109 3.81 -21.64 9.36
C ASN A 109 4.59 -22.48 10.38
N LYS A 110 5.84 -22.10 10.67
CA LYS A 110 6.67 -22.79 11.67
C LYS A 110 6.05 -22.74 13.06
N LEU A 111 5.53 -21.58 13.48
CA LEU A 111 4.85 -21.45 14.76
C LEU A 111 3.56 -22.29 14.80
N SER A 112 2.80 -22.29 13.70
CA SER A 112 1.58 -23.10 13.56
C SER A 112 1.88 -24.61 13.65
N ASP A 113 2.97 -25.07 13.03
CA ASP A 113 3.42 -26.47 13.13
C ASP A 113 3.83 -26.86 14.55
N ILE A 114 4.52 -25.97 15.27
CA ILE A 114 4.93 -26.21 16.66
C ILE A 114 3.70 -26.31 17.57
N LEU A 115 2.74 -25.38 17.41
CA LEU A 115 1.51 -25.36 18.20
C LEU A 115 0.54 -26.50 17.83
N GLY A 116 0.50 -26.92 16.57
CA GLY A 116 -0.35 -28.03 16.10
C GLY A 116 0.21 -29.42 16.39
N ARG A 117 1.51 -29.53 16.70
CA ARG A 117 2.13 -30.77 17.22
C ARG A 117 2.09 -30.84 18.75
N ALA A 118 1.69 -29.77 19.44
CA ALA A 118 1.54 -29.71 20.89
C ALA A 118 0.21 -30.31 21.34
#